data_AF-A0A3B3UW23-F1
#
_entry.id   AF-A0A3B3UW23-F1
#
_cell.length_a   1.000
_cell.length_b   1.000
_cell.length_c   1.000
_cell.angle_alpha   90.00
_cell.angle_beta   90.00
_cell.angle_gamma   90.00
#
_symmetry.space_group_name_H-M   'P 1'
#
loop_
_entity.id
_entity.type
_entity.pdbx_description
1 polymer ?
#
loop_
_entity_poly.entity_id
_entity_poly.type
_entity_poly.pdbx_seq_one_letter_code
_entity_poly.pdbx_strand_id
1 'polypeptide(L)'
;KKKKNIYIYIYIYIYIFFFFSFDDLFFFKVNENDLPAWQRESVNSVDDMYIGCEDEMEEEVAKWLEKEKKGNFGKAWNKSEQYYNNTWATTTSTLKKEQIMAVHAYTLGMPPIYAEFNKAVRTQKSEYMTKFQYHAFHFYLTMALRSLKPKAAECVTTYRRTNCRFETGINREVRFGGFTSSSLGSYSSPGLFGNQSCFEIITCFGADISEFSKFKSEKEVLIPPYEVFKVTDIQKRSQKNSLPCEVVYNLESTNKILLNLNCALTDESDL
;
A
#
# COMPACT_ATOMS: atom_id res chain seq x y z
N LYS A 1 60.70 38.35 -8.58
CA LYS A 1 59.31 38.24 -8.08
C LYS A 1 58.36 38.97 -9.04
N LYS A 2 57.71 38.25 -9.96
CA LYS A 2 56.57 38.73 -10.76
C LYS A 2 55.56 37.58 -10.83
N LYS A 3 54.45 37.70 -10.09
CA LYS A 3 53.25 36.88 -10.32
C LYS A 3 52.53 37.49 -11.52
N LYS A 4 52.44 36.78 -12.64
CA LYS A 4 51.46 37.03 -13.69
C LYS A 4 50.34 36.02 -13.50
N ASN A 5 49.17 36.48 -13.09
CA ASN A 5 47.96 35.68 -13.10
C ASN A 5 47.56 35.47 -14.56
N ILE A 6 47.44 34.20 -14.97
CA ILE A 6 46.88 33.80 -16.25
C ILE A 6 45.42 33.42 -15.96
N TYR A 7 44.48 34.16 -16.54
CA TYR A 7 43.07 33.81 -16.52
C TYR A 7 42.80 32.91 -17.72
N ILE A 8 42.43 31.65 -17.47
CA ILE A 8 41.94 30.73 -18.50
C ILE A 8 40.42 30.73 -18.41
N TYR A 9 39.77 31.27 -19.44
CA TYR A 9 38.33 31.18 -19.66
C TYR A 9 37.99 29.76 -20.12
N ILE A 10 37.25 29.01 -19.31
CA ILE A 10 36.63 27.75 -19.72
C ILE A 10 35.12 28.01 -19.86
N TYR A 11 34.64 27.95 -21.09
CA TYR A 11 33.22 27.98 -21.43
C TYR A 11 32.53 26.73 -20.87
N ILE A 12 31.73 26.88 -19.82
CA ILE A 12 30.80 25.84 -19.38
C ILE A 12 29.46 26.13 -20.05
N TYR A 13 29.07 25.27 -20.99
CA TYR A 13 27.71 25.20 -21.52
C TYR A 13 26.76 24.82 -20.37
N ILE A 14 26.08 25.81 -19.81
CA ILE A 14 24.93 25.58 -18.93
C ILE A 14 23.77 25.14 -19.84
N TYR A 15 23.60 23.84 -19.99
CA TYR A 15 22.32 23.29 -20.45
C TYR A 15 21.33 23.41 -19.29
N ILE A 16 20.50 24.45 -19.40
CA ILE A 16 19.30 24.66 -18.61
C ILE A 16 18.34 23.50 -18.90
N PHE A 17 18.36 22.46 -18.07
CA PHE A 17 17.21 21.58 -17.88
C PHE A 17 16.43 22.09 -16.67
N PHE A 18 15.58 23.08 -16.94
CA PHE A 18 14.44 23.38 -16.08
C PHE A 18 13.47 22.19 -16.14
N PHE A 19 12.81 21.92 -15.01
CA PHE A 19 11.76 20.89 -14.78
C PHE A 19 12.21 19.47 -14.44
N PHE A 20 13.01 19.32 -13.38
CA PHE A 20 12.67 18.34 -12.35
C PHE A 20 12.83 19.02 -11.00
N SER A 21 11.72 19.14 -10.26
CA SER A 21 11.78 19.49 -8.83
C SER A 21 12.70 18.46 -8.17
N PHE A 22 13.77 18.96 -7.55
CA PHE A 22 14.77 18.17 -6.83
C PHE A 22 14.23 17.63 -5.50
N ASP A 23 12.91 17.50 -5.34
CA ASP A 23 12.25 17.06 -4.11
C ASP A 23 11.95 15.54 -4.07
N ASP A 24 12.18 14.80 -5.16
CA ASP A 24 11.83 13.37 -5.24
C ASP A 24 12.96 12.40 -4.82
N LEU A 25 14.10 12.90 -4.33
CA LEU A 25 15.19 12.07 -3.82
C LEU A 25 15.28 12.06 -2.29
N PHE A 26 14.14 11.88 -1.61
CA PHE A 26 14.14 11.48 -0.21
C PHE A 26 14.00 9.97 -0.10
N PHE A 27 15.12 9.31 0.20
CA PHE A 27 15.18 7.89 0.52
C PHE A 27 14.31 7.59 1.74
N PHE A 28 13.23 6.83 1.54
CA PHE A 28 12.38 6.35 2.62
C PHE A 28 13.11 5.28 3.42
N LYS A 29 13.54 5.65 4.62
CA LYS A 29 13.96 4.67 5.63
C LYS A 29 12.68 4.11 6.28
N VAL A 30 12.22 2.95 5.80
CA VAL A 30 11.21 2.15 6.49
C VAL A 30 11.78 1.82 7.88
N ASN A 31 11.09 2.25 8.93
CA ASN A 31 11.55 2.10 10.31
C ASN A 31 11.61 0.61 10.68
N GLU A 32 12.71 0.20 11.31
CA GLU A 32 13.14 -1.19 11.53
C GLU A 32 12.35 -1.91 12.64
N ASN A 33 11.50 -1.19 13.38
CA ASN A 33 10.96 -1.64 14.67
C ASN A 33 9.49 -2.11 14.66
N ASP A 34 8.84 -2.28 13.51
CA ASP A 34 7.50 -2.86 13.42
C ASP A 34 7.59 -4.21 12.68
N LEU A 35 8.12 -5.24 13.35
CA LEU A 35 8.16 -6.62 12.83
C LEU A 35 6.73 -7.16 12.70
N PRO A 36 6.20 -7.50 11.50
CA PRO A 36 4.87 -8.06 11.41
C PRO A 36 4.89 -9.55 11.75
N ALA A 37 4.34 -9.92 12.89
CA ALA A 37 4.06 -11.32 13.21
C ALA A 37 2.83 -11.77 12.42
N TRP A 38 3.02 -12.52 11.32
CA TRP A 38 1.97 -13.10 10.45
C TRP A 38 0.72 -13.60 11.17
N GLN A 39 0.91 -14.15 12.38
CA GLN A 39 -0.08 -14.95 13.06
C GLN A 39 -0.61 -14.31 14.37
N ARG A 40 0.05 -13.26 14.89
CA ARG A 40 -0.44 -12.56 16.10
C ARG A 40 -1.09 -11.22 15.77
N GLU A 41 -0.68 -10.58 14.67
CA GLU A 41 -1.23 -9.28 14.26
C GLU A 41 -2.48 -9.41 13.38
N SER A 42 -2.61 -10.49 12.60
CA SER A 42 -3.77 -10.62 11.71
C SER A 42 -5.10 -10.73 12.48
N VAL A 43 -5.12 -11.21 13.72
CA VAL A 43 -6.33 -11.22 14.56
C VAL A 43 -6.78 -9.79 14.92
N ASN A 44 -5.85 -8.83 14.98
CA ASN A 44 -6.13 -7.43 15.30
C ASN A 44 -6.27 -6.56 14.03
N SER A 45 -6.38 -7.20 12.87
CA SER A 45 -6.61 -6.52 11.60
C SER A 45 -7.99 -5.90 11.56
N VAL A 46 -8.07 -4.63 11.17
CA VAL A 46 -9.26 -4.03 10.60
C VAL A 46 -9.37 -4.61 9.18
N ASP A 47 -10.27 -5.54 8.97
CA ASP A 47 -10.38 -6.32 7.74
C ASP A 47 -11.78 -6.27 7.13
N ASP A 48 -12.54 -5.23 7.46
CA ASP A 48 -13.91 -5.02 7.03
C ASP A 48 -14.05 -4.98 5.51
N MET A 49 -14.92 -5.81 4.96
CA MET A 49 -15.26 -5.81 3.54
C MET A 49 -16.50 -5.00 3.22
N TYR A 50 -17.27 -4.59 4.23
CA TYR A 50 -18.53 -3.88 4.10
C TYR A 50 -19.55 -4.63 3.26
N ILE A 51 -19.65 -5.96 3.47
CA ILE A 51 -20.57 -6.81 2.70
C ILE A 51 -21.98 -6.56 3.20
N GLY A 52 -22.85 -6.06 2.32
CA GLY A 52 -24.27 -5.86 2.60
C GLY A 52 -24.62 -4.52 3.24
N CYS A 53 -23.63 -3.65 3.47
CA CYS A 53 -23.80 -2.31 4.04
C CYS A 53 -23.08 -1.24 3.21
N GLU A 54 -22.79 -1.51 1.93
CA GLU A 54 -21.98 -0.62 1.09
C GLU A 54 -22.55 0.80 1.02
N ASP A 55 -23.87 0.93 0.78
CA ASP A 55 -24.54 2.23 0.65
C ASP A 55 -24.63 2.96 2.01
N GLU A 56 -25.01 2.25 3.07
CA GLU A 56 -25.08 2.78 4.44
C GLU A 56 -23.73 3.26 4.93
N MET A 57 -22.68 2.47 4.69
CA MET A 57 -21.31 2.84 5.02
C MET A 57 -20.82 4.00 4.17
N GLU A 58 -21.18 4.10 2.89
CA GLU A 58 -20.79 5.24 2.04
C GLU A 58 -21.34 6.56 2.60
N GLU A 59 -22.59 6.57 3.07
CA GLU A 59 -23.19 7.73 3.74
C GLU A 59 -22.53 8.03 5.10
N GLU A 60 -22.25 6.99 5.88
CA GLU A 60 -21.67 7.16 7.20
C GLU A 60 -20.23 7.67 7.11
N VAL A 61 -19.38 7.05 6.28
CA VAL A 61 -17.98 7.45 6.16
C VAL A 61 -17.78 8.83 5.54
N ALA A 62 -18.75 9.35 4.77
CA ALA A 62 -18.71 10.74 4.32
C ALA A 62 -18.65 11.71 5.51
N LYS A 63 -19.35 11.41 6.62
CA LYS A 63 -19.33 12.19 7.86
C LYS A 63 -18.01 12.03 8.61
N TRP A 64 -17.44 10.82 8.59
CA TRP A 64 -16.13 10.53 9.21
C TRP A 64 -14.98 11.20 8.47
N LEU A 65 -15.04 11.23 7.14
CA LEU A 65 -13.98 11.78 6.30
C LEU A 65 -13.62 13.22 6.68
N GLU A 66 -14.61 14.08 6.94
CA GLU A 66 -14.35 15.46 7.39
C GLU A 66 -13.65 15.52 8.76
N LYS A 67 -13.95 14.59 9.66
CA LYS A 67 -13.30 14.50 10.98
C LYS A 67 -11.88 13.95 10.88
N GLU A 68 -11.66 13.03 9.95
CA GLU A 68 -10.38 12.32 9.75
C GLU A 68 -9.37 13.17 8.99
N LYS A 69 -9.81 14.04 8.06
CA LYS A 69 -8.98 14.94 7.22
C LYS A 69 -8.13 15.95 8.02
N LYS A 70 -7.15 15.44 8.77
CA LYS A 70 -6.26 16.19 9.64
C LYS A 70 -4.83 15.69 9.46
N GLY A 71 -3.86 16.51 9.89
CA GLY A 71 -2.44 16.14 9.85
C GLY A 71 -1.96 15.66 8.49
N ASN A 72 -1.26 14.52 8.47
CA ASN A 72 -0.75 13.91 7.24
C ASN A 72 -1.85 13.38 6.33
N PHE A 73 -2.91 12.79 6.89
CA PHE A 73 -4.03 12.29 6.09
C PHE A 73 -4.74 13.42 5.33
N GLY A 74 -5.08 14.52 5.99
CA GLY A 74 -5.67 15.68 5.32
C GLY A 74 -4.80 16.25 4.19
N LYS A 75 -3.48 16.32 4.40
CA LYS A 75 -2.53 16.76 3.36
C LYS A 75 -2.50 15.80 2.17
N ALA A 76 -2.46 14.49 2.40
CA ALA A 76 -2.52 13.49 1.34
C ALA A 76 -3.84 13.56 0.57
N TRP A 77 -4.97 13.65 1.29
CA TRP A 77 -6.29 13.73 0.70
C TRP A 77 -6.45 14.97 -0.20
N ASN A 78 -5.98 16.14 0.24
CA ASN A 78 -6.01 17.37 -0.56
C ASN A 78 -5.15 17.25 -1.83
N LYS A 79 -3.97 16.61 -1.75
CA LYS A 79 -3.14 16.33 -2.94
C LYS A 79 -3.87 15.39 -3.91
N SER A 80 -4.54 14.37 -3.39
CA SER A 80 -5.35 13.45 -4.19
C SER A 80 -6.56 14.10 -4.82
N GLU A 81 -7.19 15.07 -4.16
CA GLU A 81 -8.27 15.86 -4.75
C GLU A 81 -7.77 16.69 -5.94
N GLN A 82 -6.61 17.33 -5.80
CA GLN A 82 -5.98 18.05 -6.93
C GLN A 82 -5.67 17.10 -8.10
N TYR A 83 -5.14 15.91 -7.80
CA TYR A 83 -4.91 14.88 -8.81
C TYR A 83 -6.19 14.47 -9.54
N TYR A 84 -7.26 14.20 -8.80
CA TYR A 84 -8.58 13.89 -9.36
C TYR A 84 -9.09 15.02 -10.25
N ASN A 85 -9.09 16.26 -9.76
CA ASN A 85 -9.58 17.42 -10.51
C ASN A 85 -8.82 17.63 -11.82
N ASN A 86 -7.51 17.41 -11.81
CA ASN A 86 -6.66 17.63 -12.97
C ASN A 86 -6.69 16.48 -14.00
N THR A 87 -7.03 15.26 -13.58
CA THR A 87 -6.84 14.04 -14.40
C THR A 87 -8.15 13.31 -14.70
N TRP A 88 -9.09 13.33 -13.75
CA TRP A 88 -10.23 12.42 -13.71
C TRP A 88 -11.59 13.11 -13.70
N ALA A 89 -11.68 14.40 -13.32
CA ALA A 89 -12.96 15.10 -13.21
C ALA A 89 -13.81 15.12 -14.50
N THR A 90 -13.17 15.04 -15.67
CA THR A 90 -13.84 15.00 -16.98
C THR A 90 -13.66 13.66 -17.70
N THR A 91 -13.09 12.65 -17.02
CA THR A 91 -12.75 11.35 -17.60
C THR A 91 -13.63 10.27 -17.00
N THR A 92 -14.18 9.39 -17.82
CA THR A 92 -14.88 8.20 -17.33
C THR A 92 -13.89 7.25 -16.65
N SER A 93 -14.22 6.79 -15.45
CA SER A 93 -13.43 5.81 -14.71
C SER A 93 -14.32 4.71 -14.15
N THR A 94 -13.75 3.52 -13.98
CA THR A 94 -14.37 2.43 -13.21
C THR A 94 -14.52 2.79 -11.74
N LEU A 95 -13.66 3.67 -11.21
CA LEU A 95 -13.67 4.10 -9.82
C LEU A 95 -14.45 5.40 -9.63
N LYS A 96 -15.15 5.50 -8.49
CA LYS A 96 -15.74 6.77 -8.01
C LYS A 96 -14.64 7.76 -7.59
N LYS A 97 -14.99 9.05 -7.48
CA LYS A 97 -14.06 10.13 -7.10
C LYS A 97 -13.23 9.78 -5.85
N GLU A 98 -13.91 9.43 -4.76
CA GLU A 98 -13.28 9.17 -3.46
C GLU A 98 -12.44 7.89 -3.47
N GLN A 99 -12.81 6.89 -4.28
CA GLN A 99 -12.04 5.67 -4.50
C GLN A 99 -10.72 5.99 -5.24
N ILE A 100 -10.76 6.80 -6.30
CA ILE A 100 -9.55 7.28 -7.00
C ILE A 100 -8.64 8.04 -6.04
N MET A 101 -9.23 8.95 -5.27
CA MET A 101 -8.48 9.76 -4.31
C MET A 101 -7.84 8.92 -3.21
N ALA A 102 -8.53 7.89 -2.72
CA ALA A 102 -8.00 6.97 -1.72
C ALA A 102 -6.80 6.17 -2.26
N VAL A 103 -6.91 5.61 -3.47
CA VAL A 103 -5.79 4.91 -4.13
C VAL A 103 -4.61 5.86 -4.34
N HIS A 104 -4.86 7.07 -4.86
CA HIS A 104 -3.79 8.04 -5.07
C HIS A 104 -3.11 8.41 -3.75
N ALA A 105 -3.89 8.67 -2.69
CA ALA A 105 -3.37 9.05 -1.38
C ALA A 105 -2.52 7.93 -0.76
N TYR A 106 -2.96 6.67 -0.88
CA TYR A 106 -2.22 5.51 -0.41
C TYR A 106 -0.82 5.41 -1.03
N THR A 107 -0.69 5.75 -2.31
CA THR A 107 0.57 5.63 -3.07
C THR A 107 1.48 6.86 -3.02
N LEU A 108 1.08 7.93 -2.31
CA LEU A 108 1.91 9.13 -2.20
C LEU A 108 3.21 8.85 -1.44
N GLY A 109 4.32 9.35 -1.97
CA GLY A 109 5.57 9.44 -1.21
C GLY A 109 5.52 10.52 -0.12
N MET A 110 4.74 11.58 -0.30
CA MET A 110 4.72 12.70 0.65
C MET A 110 3.32 13.36 0.79
N PRO A 111 2.69 13.28 1.97
CA PRO A 111 3.09 12.45 3.10
C PRO A 111 2.85 10.95 2.81
N PRO A 112 3.72 10.04 3.30
CA PRO A 112 3.61 8.60 3.06
C PRO A 112 2.59 7.95 4.02
N ILE A 113 1.31 8.24 3.83
CA ILE A 113 0.25 7.84 4.78
C ILE A 113 0.09 6.32 4.89
N TYR A 114 0.50 5.54 3.88
CA TYR A 114 0.39 4.08 3.88
C TYR A 114 1.07 3.44 5.09
N ALA A 115 2.13 4.04 5.64
CA ALA A 115 2.86 3.48 6.77
C ALA A 115 2.04 3.55 8.07
N GLU A 116 1.55 4.75 8.42
CA GLU A 116 0.70 4.99 9.60
C GLU A 116 -0.65 4.28 9.46
N PHE A 117 -1.26 4.36 8.27
CA PHE A 117 -2.50 3.67 7.97
C PHE A 117 -2.38 2.16 8.11
N ASN A 118 -1.40 1.52 7.45
CA ASN A 118 -1.26 0.07 7.54
C ASN A 118 -0.90 -0.41 8.95
N LYS A 119 -0.23 0.43 9.76
CA LYS A 119 -0.01 0.13 11.19
C LYS A 119 -1.33 0.12 11.96
N ALA A 120 -2.16 1.15 11.78
CA ALA A 120 -3.49 1.21 12.38
C ALA A 120 -4.34 0.01 11.96
N VAL A 121 -4.40 -0.28 10.66
CA VAL A 121 -5.14 -1.43 10.12
C VAL A 121 -4.67 -2.74 10.75
N ARG A 122 -3.37 -2.99 10.90
CA ARG A 122 -2.86 -4.25 11.50
C ARG A 122 -3.16 -4.42 12.99
N THR A 123 -3.40 -3.34 13.72
CA THR A 123 -3.32 -3.38 15.20
C THR A 123 -4.56 -2.89 15.92
N GLN A 124 -5.42 -2.12 15.27
CA GLN A 124 -6.49 -1.38 15.95
C GLN A 124 -7.89 -1.96 15.77
N LYS A 125 -8.05 -3.25 15.45
CA LYS A 125 -9.39 -3.88 15.43
C LYS A 125 -10.16 -3.66 16.73
N SER A 126 -9.53 -3.88 17.89
CA SER A 126 -10.17 -3.67 19.20
C SER A 126 -10.49 -2.21 19.50
N GLU A 127 -9.88 -1.27 18.77
CA GLU A 127 -10.09 0.16 18.90
C GLU A 127 -10.91 0.72 17.72
N TYR A 128 -11.51 -0.15 16.90
CA TYR A 128 -12.22 0.25 15.68
C TYR A 128 -13.28 1.30 15.98
N MET A 129 -14.15 1.08 16.96
CA MET A 129 -15.21 2.03 17.34
C MET A 129 -14.74 3.27 18.11
N THR A 130 -13.44 3.40 18.41
CA THR A 130 -12.95 4.44 19.34
C THR A 130 -11.77 5.25 18.81
N LYS A 131 -10.61 4.63 18.56
CA LYS A 131 -9.37 5.34 18.21
C LYS A 131 -8.94 5.15 16.77
N PHE A 132 -9.54 4.21 16.05
CA PHE A 132 -9.24 4.05 14.63
C PHE A 132 -9.67 5.31 13.87
N GLN A 133 -8.72 5.94 13.17
CA GLN A 133 -8.91 7.28 12.58
C GLN A 133 -8.95 7.27 11.05
N TYR A 134 -9.20 6.10 10.47
CA TYR A 134 -9.11 5.87 9.02
C TYR A 134 -10.31 5.08 8.50
N HIS A 135 -11.50 5.23 9.09
CA HIS A 135 -12.72 4.55 8.64
C HIS A 135 -13.04 4.89 7.19
N ALA A 136 -13.05 6.19 6.85
CA ALA A 136 -13.36 6.61 5.49
C ALA A 136 -12.28 6.18 4.51
N PHE A 137 -11.02 6.34 4.90
CA PHE A 137 -9.91 5.92 4.06
C PHE A 137 -9.90 4.41 3.81
N HIS A 138 -10.13 3.60 4.85
CA HIS A 138 -10.25 2.15 4.76
C HIS A 138 -11.42 1.74 3.86
N PHE A 139 -12.59 2.36 4.03
CA PHE A 139 -13.77 2.10 3.21
C PHE A 139 -13.53 2.38 1.74
N TYR A 140 -13.10 3.60 1.39
CA TYR A 140 -12.90 3.96 -0.01
C TYR A 140 -11.80 3.15 -0.68
N LEU A 141 -10.73 2.80 0.04
CA LEU A 141 -9.68 1.95 -0.50
C LEU A 141 -10.17 0.51 -0.70
N THR A 142 -10.94 -0.05 0.25
CA THR A 142 -11.57 -1.37 0.11
C THR A 142 -12.51 -1.42 -1.09
N MET A 143 -13.39 -0.42 -1.22
CA MET A 143 -14.33 -0.32 -2.33
C MET A 143 -13.61 -0.13 -3.67
N ALA A 144 -12.49 0.59 -3.71
CA ALA A 144 -11.67 0.70 -4.91
C ALA A 144 -11.15 -0.67 -5.37
N LEU A 145 -10.61 -1.48 -4.45
CA LEU A 145 -10.13 -2.83 -4.80
C LEU A 145 -11.28 -3.75 -5.25
N ARG A 146 -12.44 -3.69 -4.58
CA ARG A 146 -13.63 -4.45 -4.98
C ARG A 146 -14.13 -4.06 -6.37
N SER A 147 -14.11 -2.77 -6.72
CA SER A 147 -14.48 -2.27 -8.06
C SER A 147 -13.49 -2.70 -9.15
N LEU A 148 -12.19 -2.69 -8.86
CA LEU A 148 -11.14 -3.09 -9.82
C LEU A 148 -11.02 -4.61 -9.96
N LYS A 149 -11.33 -5.36 -8.89
CA LYS A 149 -11.25 -6.82 -8.83
C LYS A 149 -12.58 -7.42 -8.36
N PRO A 150 -13.66 -7.32 -9.16
CA PRO A 150 -14.98 -7.80 -8.76
C PRO A 150 -15.09 -9.33 -8.69
N LYS A 151 -14.14 -10.06 -9.29
CA LYS A 151 -14.09 -11.52 -9.29
C LYS A 151 -12.71 -12.01 -8.88
N ALA A 152 -12.68 -12.96 -7.95
CA ALA A 152 -11.45 -13.63 -7.51
C ALA A 152 -10.95 -14.72 -8.48
N ALA A 153 -11.59 -14.91 -9.64
CA ALA A 153 -11.31 -16.05 -10.53
C ALA A 153 -9.94 -15.96 -11.24
N GLU A 154 -9.39 -14.76 -11.42
CA GLU A 154 -8.12 -14.54 -12.11
C GLU A 154 -7.05 -14.12 -11.11
N CYS A 155 -6.30 -15.07 -10.58
CA CYS A 155 -5.19 -14.75 -9.69
C CYS A 155 -3.97 -14.26 -10.50
N VAL A 156 -3.18 -13.38 -9.90
CA VAL A 156 -2.00 -12.78 -10.53
C VAL A 156 -0.75 -12.99 -9.68
N THR A 157 0.38 -13.26 -10.32
CA THR A 157 1.68 -13.34 -9.65
C THR A 157 2.28 -11.95 -9.49
N THR A 158 2.63 -11.61 -8.26
CA THR A 158 3.15 -10.31 -7.85
C THR A 158 4.35 -10.47 -6.94
N TYR A 159 5.13 -9.40 -6.80
CA TYR A 159 6.41 -9.43 -6.10
C TYR A 159 6.49 -8.32 -5.07
N ARG A 160 6.92 -8.66 -3.86
CA ARG A 160 7.11 -7.68 -2.76
C ARG A 160 8.47 -7.85 -2.10
N ARG A 161 9.10 -6.73 -1.73
CA ARG A 161 10.29 -6.69 -0.87
C ARG A 161 10.01 -5.92 0.41
N THR A 162 10.73 -6.26 1.47
CA THR A 162 10.69 -5.55 2.74
C THR A 162 11.93 -5.84 3.57
N ASN A 163 12.28 -4.90 4.46
CA ASN A 163 13.31 -5.08 5.48
C ASN A 163 12.84 -5.88 6.71
N CYS A 164 11.56 -6.27 6.77
CA CYS A 164 11.04 -7.07 7.87
C CYS A 164 11.39 -8.56 7.71
N ARG A 165 11.58 -9.25 8.84
CA ARG A 165 11.69 -10.71 8.90
C ARG A 165 10.38 -11.31 9.39
N PHE A 166 10.12 -12.53 8.93
CA PHE A 166 8.82 -13.16 8.98
C PHE A 166 8.94 -14.60 9.49
N GLU A 167 8.31 -14.89 10.62
CA GLU A 167 8.33 -16.23 11.21
C GLU A 167 7.11 -17.02 10.74
N THR A 168 7.35 -17.99 9.85
CA THR A 168 6.32 -18.92 9.35
C THR A 168 6.99 -20.21 8.85
N GLY A 169 6.20 -21.19 8.44
CA GLY A 169 6.66 -22.45 7.88
C GLY A 169 5.86 -22.84 6.64
N ILE A 170 6.44 -23.73 5.83
CA ILE A 170 5.78 -24.31 4.66
C ILE A 170 4.46 -24.98 5.11
N ASN A 171 3.44 -24.89 4.26
CA ASN A 171 2.06 -25.34 4.50
C ASN A 171 1.27 -24.59 5.59
N ARG A 172 1.81 -23.52 6.17
CA ARG A 172 1.03 -22.64 7.05
C ARG A 172 0.15 -21.70 6.23
N GLU A 173 -1.05 -21.44 6.73
CA GLU A 173 -1.88 -20.32 6.27
C GLU A 173 -1.44 -19.05 7.01
N VAL A 174 -1.27 -17.96 6.26
CA VAL A 174 -0.84 -16.65 6.73
C VAL A 174 -1.70 -15.55 6.12
N ARG A 175 -1.71 -14.38 6.77
CA ARG A 175 -2.38 -13.18 6.28
C ARG A 175 -1.55 -11.96 6.64
N PHE A 176 -1.52 -10.95 5.76
CA PHE A 176 -0.77 -9.73 6.01
C PHE A 176 -1.42 -8.80 7.05
N GLY A 177 -2.75 -8.88 7.23
CA GLY A 177 -3.50 -8.09 8.22
C GLY A 177 -3.52 -6.59 7.94
N GLY A 178 -3.10 -6.17 6.75
CA GLY A 178 -3.10 -4.78 6.31
C GLY A 178 -3.03 -4.74 4.79
N PHE A 179 -3.33 -3.58 4.21
CA PHE A 179 -3.14 -3.40 2.77
C PHE A 179 -1.67 -3.60 2.42
N THR A 180 -1.43 -4.42 1.40
CA THR A 180 -0.08 -4.91 1.09
C THR A 180 0.25 -4.64 -0.36
N SER A 181 1.15 -3.67 -0.56
CA SER A 181 1.66 -3.31 -1.89
C SER A 181 2.59 -4.40 -2.43
N SER A 182 2.39 -4.74 -3.69
CA SER A 182 3.23 -5.66 -4.47
C SER A 182 3.33 -5.13 -5.91
N SER A 183 4.24 -5.66 -6.71
CA SER A 183 4.48 -5.19 -8.09
C SER A 183 4.28 -6.33 -9.09
N LEU A 184 3.67 -6.02 -10.24
CA LEU A 184 3.57 -6.96 -11.35
C LEU A 184 4.91 -7.12 -12.08
N GLY A 185 5.24 -8.37 -12.43
CA GLY A 185 6.35 -8.73 -13.30
C GLY A 185 7.71 -8.85 -12.61
N SER A 186 8.07 -7.96 -11.68
CA SER A 186 9.34 -8.07 -10.95
C SER A 186 9.33 -7.39 -9.59
N TYR A 187 10.32 -7.75 -8.77
CA TYR A 187 10.57 -7.08 -7.50
C TYR A 187 11.01 -5.62 -7.68
N SER A 188 10.49 -4.74 -6.83
CA SER A 188 10.93 -3.34 -6.73
C SER A 188 12.40 -3.21 -6.28
N SER A 189 12.93 -1.98 -6.35
CA SER A 189 14.33 -1.69 -6.03
C SER A 189 14.70 -2.04 -4.59
N PRO A 190 15.79 -2.79 -4.34
CA PRO A 190 16.26 -3.10 -2.98
C PRO A 190 16.71 -1.84 -2.22
N GLY A 191 17.13 -0.78 -2.91
CA GLY A 191 17.53 0.48 -2.26
C GLY A 191 16.38 1.23 -1.59
N LEU A 192 15.13 0.97 -2.00
CA LEU A 192 13.93 1.60 -1.45
C LEU A 192 13.21 0.69 -0.46
N PHE A 193 13.10 -0.61 -0.79
CA PHE A 193 12.26 -1.54 -0.04
C PHE A 193 13.06 -2.60 0.74
N GLY A 194 14.38 -2.63 0.58
CA GLY A 194 15.23 -3.56 1.31
C GLY A 194 15.47 -4.91 0.65
N ASN A 195 16.21 -5.76 1.35
CA ASN A 195 16.60 -7.09 0.88
C ASN A 195 16.48 -8.19 1.96
N GLN A 196 15.78 -7.93 3.07
CA GLN A 196 15.61 -8.92 4.13
C GLN A 196 14.65 -10.05 3.71
N SER A 197 13.42 -9.70 3.33
CA SER A 197 12.41 -10.68 2.88
C SER A 197 11.84 -10.28 1.52
N CYS A 198 11.73 -11.27 0.64
CA CYS A 198 11.10 -11.18 -0.66
C CYS A 198 9.90 -12.12 -0.69
N PHE A 199 8.85 -11.71 -1.38
CA PHE A 199 7.65 -12.50 -1.59
C PHE A 199 7.36 -12.61 -3.08
N GLU A 200 7.15 -13.84 -3.53
CA GLU A 200 6.42 -14.13 -4.76
C GLU A 200 5.02 -14.55 -4.35
N ILE A 201 4.01 -13.80 -4.77
CA ILE A 201 2.65 -13.90 -4.26
C ILE A 201 1.70 -14.13 -5.42
N ILE A 202 1.01 -15.26 -5.43
CA ILE A 202 -0.15 -15.48 -6.28
C ILE A 202 -1.37 -15.00 -5.50
N THR A 203 -1.88 -13.81 -5.85
CA THR A 203 -3.03 -13.17 -5.20
C THR A 203 -4.25 -13.21 -6.09
N CYS A 204 -5.42 -13.54 -5.53
CA CYS A 204 -6.70 -13.59 -6.24
C CYS A 204 -7.56 -12.35 -5.96
N PHE A 205 -7.33 -11.68 -4.83
CA PHE A 205 -8.07 -10.49 -4.41
C PHE A 205 -7.29 -9.18 -4.57
N GLY A 206 -5.99 -9.25 -4.88
CA GLY A 206 -5.17 -8.09 -5.21
C GLY A 206 -5.63 -7.45 -6.52
N ALA A 207 -5.76 -6.12 -6.50
CA ALA A 207 -6.16 -5.34 -7.67
C ALA A 207 -4.98 -4.51 -8.20
N ASP A 208 -4.85 -4.43 -9.52
CA ASP A 208 -3.92 -3.52 -10.18
C ASP A 208 -4.42 -2.08 -10.00
N ILE A 209 -3.67 -1.29 -9.24
CA ILE A 209 -3.99 0.11 -8.93
C ILE A 209 -3.08 1.10 -9.69
N SER A 210 -2.26 0.60 -10.62
CA SER A 210 -1.22 1.37 -11.31
C SER A 210 -1.75 2.59 -12.04
N GLU A 211 -2.98 2.52 -12.55
CA GLU A 211 -3.61 3.62 -13.30
C GLU A 211 -3.87 4.87 -12.43
N PHE A 212 -4.18 4.65 -11.15
CA PHE A 212 -4.55 5.68 -10.17
C PHE A 212 -3.40 6.03 -9.21
N SER A 213 -2.33 5.21 -9.22
CA SER A 213 -1.14 5.41 -8.40
C SER A 213 -0.37 6.67 -8.78
N LYS A 214 0.28 7.30 -7.79
CA LYS A 214 1.26 8.36 -7.99
C LYS A 214 2.47 7.86 -8.79
N PHE A 215 2.84 6.60 -8.62
CA PHE A 215 4.01 5.98 -9.26
C PHE A 215 3.57 4.84 -10.19
N LYS A 216 2.95 5.19 -11.33
CA LYS A 216 2.44 4.21 -12.31
C LYS A 216 3.49 3.17 -12.75
N SER A 217 4.77 3.54 -12.76
CA SER A 217 5.88 2.66 -13.12
C SER A 217 6.12 1.51 -12.13
N GLU A 218 5.62 1.60 -10.90
CA GLU A 218 5.74 0.54 -9.89
C GLU A 218 4.82 -0.65 -10.18
N LYS A 219 3.89 -0.51 -11.14
CA LYS A 219 2.94 -1.56 -11.53
C LYS A 219 2.26 -2.20 -10.32
N GLU A 220 1.81 -1.35 -9.41
CA GLU A 220 1.40 -1.75 -8.07
C GLU A 220 0.10 -2.55 -8.10
N VAL A 221 0.15 -3.76 -7.54
CA VAL A 221 -1.01 -4.55 -7.15
C VAL A 221 -1.16 -4.44 -5.64
N LEU A 222 -2.31 -3.91 -5.23
CA LEU A 222 -2.64 -3.75 -3.81
C LEU A 222 -3.48 -4.92 -3.33
N ILE A 223 -2.94 -5.66 -2.37
CA ILE A 223 -3.58 -6.83 -1.76
C ILE A 223 -4.38 -6.38 -0.52
N PRO A 224 -5.67 -6.76 -0.41
CA PRO A 224 -6.49 -6.39 0.73
C PRO A 224 -6.09 -7.11 2.03
N PRO A 225 -6.47 -6.58 3.21
CA PRO A 225 -6.08 -7.13 4.51
C PRO A 225 -6.66 -8.52 4.81
N TYR A 226 -7.72 -8.93 4.13
CA TYR A 226 -8.51 -10.13 4.41
C TYR A 226 -8.09 -11.40 3.65
N GLU A 227 -7.21 -11.30 2.65
CA GLU A 227 -6.81 -12.45 1.82
C GLU A 227 -5.90 -13.41 2.60
N VAL A 228 -6.24 -14.71 2.55
CA VAL A 228 -5.46 -15.78 3.19
C VAL A 228 -4.56 -16.47 2.16
N PHE A 229 -3.31 -16.69 2.55
CA PHE A 229 -2.29 -17.32 1.71
C PHE A 229 -1.74 -18.57 2.36
N LYS A 230 -1.49 -19.61 1.57
CA LYS A 230 -0.68 -20.75 1.96
C LYS A 230 0.78 -20.49 1.60
N VAL A 231 1.69 -20.74 2.54
CA VAL A 231 3.12 -20.72 2.27
C VAL A 231 3.50 -22.01 1.54
N THR A 232 3.87 -21.91 0.27
CA THR A 232 4.18 -23.07 -0.58
C THR A 232 5.68 -23.38 -0.60
N ASP A 233 6.54 -22.38 -0.46
CA ASP A 233 7.99 -22.55 -0.40
C ASP A 233 8.67 -21.46 0.45
N ILE A 234 9.84 -21.79 1.01
CA ILE A 234 10.71 -20.85 1.72
C ILE A 234 12.16 -21.15 1.35
N GLN A 235 12.80 -20.23 0.62
CA GLN A 235 14.20 -20.33 0.22
C GLN A 235 15.06 -19.35 1.03
N LYS A 236 16.18 -19.82 1.59
CA LYS A 236 17.13 -18.98 2.34
C LYS A 236 18.42 -18.80 1.55
N ARG A 237 18.98 -17.60 1.57
CA ARG A 237 20.21 -17.29 0.83
C ARG A 237 21.40 -18.13 1.29
N SER A 238 21.43 -18.52 2.57
CA SER A 238 22.42 -19.45 3.12
C SER A 238 22.44 -20.83 2.44
N GLN A 239 21.36 -21.20 1.73
CA GLN A 239 21.23 -22.45 0.98
C GLN A 239 21.38 -22.25 -0.53
N LYS A 240 21.16 -21.02 -1.02
CA LYS A 240 21.18 -20.67 -2.44
C LYS A 240 21.66 -19.22 -2.61
N ASN A 241 22.90 -19.06 -3.07
CA ASN A 241 23.58 -17.75 -3.11
C ASN A 241 22.95 -16.72 -4.06
N SER A 242 22.05 -17.11 -4.98
CA SER A 242 21.49 -16.24 -6.02
C SER A 242 20.10 -15.66 -5.69
N LEU A 243 19.68 -15.67 -4.43
CA LEU A 243 18.34 -15.19 -4.07
C LEU A 243 18.23 -13.65 -3.98
N PRO A 244 17.11 -13.06 -4.42
CA PRO A 244 16.88 -11.62 -4.41
C PRO A 244 16.89 -11.01 -3.00
N CYS A 245 16.52 -11.77 -1.97
CA CYS A 245 16.56 -11.39 -0.55
C CYS A 245 17.25 -12.45 0.31
N GLU A 246 17.47 -12.17 1.60
CA GLU A 246 17.98 -13.16 2.56
C GLU A 246 17.03 -14.37 2.70
N VAL A 247 15.72 -14.11 2.65
CA VAL A 247 14.68 -15.14 2.59
C VAL A 247 13.68 -14.78 1.50
N VAL A 248 13.29 -15.77 0.69
CA VAL A 248 12.21 -15.68 -0.30
C VAL A 248 11.08 -16.60 0.13
N TYR A 249 9.86 -16.07 0.18
CA TYR A 249 8.66 -16.83 0.48
C TYR A 249 7.79 -16.89 -0.77
N ASN A 250 7.29 -18.08 -1.10
CA ASN A 250 6.28 -18.25 -2.13
C ASN A 250 4.93 -18.43 -1.43
N LEU A 251 3.99 -17.55 -1.77
CA LEU A 251 2.65 -17.50 -1.21
C LEU A 251 1.63 -17.75 -2.30
N GLU A 252 0.69 -18.64 -2.04
CA GLU A 252 -0.43 -18.91 -2.93
C GLU A 252 -1.73 -18.61 -2.21
N SER A 253 -2.58 -17.77 -2.82
CA SER A 253 -3.90 -17.48 -2.29
C SER A 253 -4.68 -18.77 -2.08
N THR A 254 -5.30 -18.93 -0.92
CA THR A 254 -6.19 -20.06 -0.67
C THR A 254 -7.58 -19.83 -1.26
N ASN A 255 -7.80 -18.70 -1.94
CA ASN A 255 -9.10 -18.20 -2.37
C ASN A 255 -10.11 -18.08 -1.21
N LYS A 256 -9.61 -17.96 0.03
CA LYS A 256 -10.41 -17.76 1.23
C LYS A 256 -10.26 -16.32 1.69
N ILE A 257 -11.35 -15.81 2.24
CA ILE A 257 -11.41 -14.53 2.93
C ILE A 257 -11.55 -14.86 4.42
N LEU A 258 -10.76 -14.18 5.25
CA LEU A 258 -10.97 -14.14 6.69
C LEU A 258 -11.43 -12.73 7.05
N LEU A 259 -12.54 -12.61 7.77
CA LEU A 259 -13.07 -11.33 8.26
C LEU A 259 -13.27 -11.43 9.76
N ASN A 260 -12.82 -10.41 10.50
CA ASN A 260 -13.11 -10.24 11.92
C ASN A 260 -14.02 -9.03 12.17
N LEU A 261 -14.19 -8.17 11.17
CA LEU A 261 -15.17 -7.08 11.15
C LEU A 261 -16.00 -7.20 9.87
N ASN A 262 -17.28 -6.86 9.97
CA ASN A 262 -18.13 -6.58 8.82
C ASN A 262 -19.15 -5.54 9.25
N CYS A 263 -19.22 -4.39 8.56
CA CYS A 263 -20.25 -3.37 8.80
C CYS A 263 -20.29 -2.83 10.24
N ALA A 264 -19.17 -2.85 10.95
CA ALA A 264 -19.17 -2.61 12.41
C ALA A 264 -19.56 -1.17 12.81
N LEU A 265 -19.52 -0.20 11.88
CA LEU A 265 -19.98 1.17 12.14
C LEU A 265 -21.50 1.35 11.93
N THR A 266 -22.16 0.44 11.21
CA THR A 266 -23.58 0.54 10.86
C THR A 266 -24.42 -0.57 11.50
N ASP A 267 -23.79 -1.58 12.10
CA ASP A 267 -24.49 -2.59 12.88
C ASP A 267 -25.13 -1.97 14.13
N GLU A 268 -26.46 -1.81 14.09
CA GLU A 268 -27.28 -1.32 15.21
C GLU A 268 -27.28 -2.26 16.43
N SER A 269 -26.67 -3.44 16.34
CA SER A 269 -26.69 -4.44 17.42
C SER A 269 -25.77 -4.12 18.62
N ASP A 270 -24.92 -3.10 18.51
CA ASP A 270 -23.98 -2.65 19.55
C ASP A 270 -24.16 -1.17 19.97
N LEU A 271 -25.29 -0.53 19.63
CA LEU A 271 -25.67 0.81 20.12
C LEU A 271 -26.63 0.77 21.32
#